data_AF-A0A0R0KX72-F1
#
_entry.id   AF-A0A0R0KX72-F1
#
_cell.length_a   1.000
_cell.length_b   1.000
_cell.length_c   1.000
_cell.angle_alpha   90.00
_cell.angle_beta   90.00
_cell.angle_gamma   90.00
#
_symmetry.space_group_name_H-M   'P 1'
#
loop_
_entity.id
_entity.type
_entity.pdbx_description
1 polymer ?
#
loop_
_entity_poly.entity_id
_entity_poly.type
_entity_poly.pdbx_seq_one_letter_code
_entity_poly.pdbx_strand_id
1 'polypeptide(L)'
;MKHFIEVVTCVECSAATLYQVPQVFYFAQKEVLHPVDPLFDYKRHALTDPCVRALRRIFVLCDHDMDGALNDEELNEFLVRCFSAPLQPSEIAEVKTIVEQKVPEGVNSIGLTFPGFIYVHNMFLKKGQTETLWAVLRKFGYDNDLKLWDDFLPVPSKQASDQDRSLRPAEVDKLFDTAPESPWNDAPYKDAAEKTDMGYISLNGFLSQTLLEPQRSLANLIDIGYNGNPTAALRVTHRRSVDHKKQTTEKNVFQCYVFGSKHAGKSALLYSLPGKAFIK
;
A
#
# COMPACT_ATOMS: atom_id res chain seq x y z
N MET A 1 4.27 -31.38 -19.74
CA MET A 1 4.38 -30.04 -19.12
C MET A 1 4.38 -30.04 -17.58
N LYS A 2 3.83 -31.03 -16.87
CA LYS A 2 3.88 -31.07 -15.38
C LYS A 2 5.29 -31.12 -14.74
N HIS A 3 6.36 -31.31 -15.52
CA HIS A 3 7.74 -31.39 -15.01
C HIS A 3 8.47 -30.03 -14.95
N PHE A 4 8.04 -29.02 -15.70
CA PHE A 4 8.68 -27.70 -15.73
C PHE A 4 7.61 -26.64 -15.51
N ILE A 5 7.39 -26.27 -14.24
CA ILE A 5 6.36 -25.31 -13.82
C ILE A 5 6.61 -23.89 -14.35
N GLU A 6 7.84 -23.60 -14.76
CA GLU A 6 8.29 -22.32 -15.33
C GLU A 6 7.97 -22.19 -16.83
N VAL A 7 7.66 -23.29 -17.52
CA VAL A 7 7.32 -23.25 -18.96
C VAL A 7 5.88 -22.80 -19.12
N VAL A 8 5.70 -21.49 -19.37
CA VAL A 8 4.39 -20.86 -19.54
C VAL A 8 3.80 -21.16 -20.92
N THR A 9 4.60 -21.06 -21.98
CA THR A 9 4.15 -21.21 -23.37
C THR A 9 5.05 -22.16 -24.15
N CYS A 10 4.45 -23.06 -24.91
CA CYS A 10 5.13 -23.93 -25.86
C CYS A 10 4.53 -23.71 -27.25
N VAL A 11 5.40 -23.47 -28.24
CA VAL A 11 5.00 -23.21 -29.63
C VAL A 11 5.72 -24.22 -30.52
N GLU A 12 4.96 -25.00 -31.27
CA GLU A 12 5.52 -25.92 -32.26
C GLU A 12 5.77 -25.15 -33.56
N CYS A 13 7.04 -24.81 -33.83
CA CYS A 13 7.40 -24.02 -35.00
C CYS A 13 8.42 -24.73 -35.90
N SER A 14 8.50 -24.30 -37.16
CA SER A 14 9.54 -24.74 -38.10
C SER A 14 10.04 -23.56 -38.92
N ALA A 15 11.28 -23.14 -38.67
CA ALA A 15 11.92 -22.06 -39.43
C ALA A 15 12.11 -22.42 -40.92
N ALA A 16 12.28 -23.71 -41.24
CA ALA A 16 12.44 -24.17 -42.62
C ALA A 16 11.15 -24.01 -43.45
N THR A 17 9.98 -24.18 -42.81
CA THR A 17 8.67 -24.05 -43.46
C THR A 17 7.98 -22.73 -43.15
N LEU A 18 8.60 -21.89 -42.30
CA LEU A 18 8.03 -20.69 -41.69
C LEU A 18 6.76 -20.95 -40.84
N TYR A 19 6.50 -22.20 -40.47
CA TYR A 19 5.35 -22.57 -39.64
C TYR A 19 5.48 -22.01 -38.23
N GLN A 20 4.46 -21.26 -37.78
CA GLN A 20 4.36 -20.60 -36.47
C GLN A 20 5.53 -19.69 -36.06
N VAL A 21 6.45 -19.35 -36.96
CA VAL A 21 7.56 -18.43 -36.67
C VAL A 21 7.05 -17.09 -36.12
N PRO A 22 6.00 -16.44 -36.69
CA PRO A 22 5.45 -15.22 -36.11
C PRO A 22 4.89 -15.38 -34.69
N GLN A 23 4.36 -16.57 -34.35
CA GLN A 23 3.81 -16.83 -33.02
C GLN A 23 4.93 -16.89 -31.97
N VAL A 24 6.09 -17.48 -32.32
CA VAL A 24 7.27 -17.48 -31.43
C VAL A 24 7.67 -16.05 -31.08
N PHE A 25 7.75 -15.15 -32.07
CA PHE A 25 8.08 -13.75 -31.82
C PHE A 25 7.00 -13.02 -31.01
N TYR A 26 5.73 -13.28 -31.29
CA TYR A 26 4.62 -12.71 -30.53
C TYR A 26 4.68 -13.10 -29.05
N PHE A 27 4.85 -14.38 -28.73
CA PHE A 27 4.96 -14.84 -27.35
C PHE A 27 6.23 -14.34 -26.68
N ALA A 28 7.37 -14.34 -27.38
CA ALA A 28 8.61 -13.76 -26.84
C ALA A 28 8.45 -12.27 -26.50
N GLN A 29 7.81 -11.49 -27.38
CA GLN A 29 7.52 -10.09 -27.12
C GLN A 29 6.56 -9.92 -25.94
N LYS A 30 5.52 -10.77 -25.86
CA LYS A 30 4.56 -10.75 -24.76
C LYS A 30 5.24 -11.02 -23.41
N GLU A 31 6.14 -11.99 -23.32
CA GLU A 31 6.88 -12.29 -22.08
C GLU A 31 7.80 -11.13 -21.66
N VAL A 32 8.43 -10.45 -22.62
CA VAL A 32 9.27 -9.28 -22.33
C VAL A 32 8.43 -8.07 -21.88
N LEU A 33 7.30 -7.85 -22.54
CA LEU A 33 6.41 -6.72 -22.23
C LEU A 33 5.54 -6.97 -21.00
N HIS A 34 5.25 -8.21 -20.63
CA HIS A 34 4.29 -8.56 -19.60
C HIS A 34 4.78 -9.80 -18.83
N PRO A 35 5.93 -9.71 -18.14
CA PRO A 35 6.53 -10.87 -17.48
C PRO A 35 5.61 -11.41 -16.38
N VAL A 36 5.47 -12.74 -16.29
CA VAL A 36 4.61 -13.38 -15.28
C VAL A 36 5.33 -13.55 -13.94
N ASP A 37 6.64 -13.76 -13.96
CA ASP A 37 7.43 -14.12 -12.76
C ASP A 37 7.35 -13.10 -11.61
N PRO A 38 7.34 -11.78 -11.85
CA PRO A 38 7.14 -10.81 -10.75
C PRO A 38 5.75 -10.93 -10.11
N LEU A 39 4.76 -11.42 -10.85
CA LEU A 39 3.34 -11.43 -10.46
C LEU A 39 2.90 -12.71 -9.77
N PHE A 40 3.44 -13.87 -10.18
CA PHE A 40 2.94 -15.18 -9.77
C PHE A 40 4.02 -16.07 -9.16
N ASP A 41 3.74 -16.61 -7.96
CA ASP A 41 4.54 -17.65 -7.35
C ASP A 41 4.00 -19.03 -7.76
N TYR A 42 4.70 -19.70 -8.67
CA TYR A 42 4.34 -21.03 -9.17
C TYR A 42 4.32 -22.12 -8.09
N LYS A 43 5.08 -21.96 -6.99
CA LYS A 43 5.11 -22.93 -5.89
C LYS A 43 3.90 -22.75 -4.98
N ARG A 44 3.55 -21.50 -4.66
CA ARG A 44 2.35 -21.16 -3.85
C ARG A 44 1.05 -21.20 -4.68
N HIS A 45 1.14 -21.24 -6.01
CA HIS A 45 0.01 -21.12 -6.93
C HIS A 45 -0.86 -19.87 -6.68
N ALA A 46 -0.21 -18.79 -6.25
CA ALA A 46 -0.81 -17.52 -5.84
C ALA A 46 0.01 -16.33 -6.35
N LEU A 47 -0.54 -15.12 -6.24
CA LEU A 47 0.22 -13.90 -6.51
C LEU A 47 1.41 -13.77 -5.55
N THR A 48 2.50 -13.16 -6.00
CA THR A 48 3.65 -12.88 -5.15
C THR A 48 3.31 -11.83 -4.09
N ASP A 49 4.01 -11.84 -2.96
CA ASP A 49 3.79 -10.87 -1.87
C ASP A 49 3.95 -9.40 -2.35
N PRO A 50 4.94 -9.04 -3.20
CA PRO A 50 5.02 -7.71 -3.81
C PRO A 50 3.82 -7.37 -4.70
N CYS A 51 3.29 -8.33 -5.47
CA CYS A 51 2.12 -8.10 -6.33
C CYS A 51 0.86 -7.85 -5.49
N VAL A 52 0.65 -8.64 -4.42
CA VAL A 52 -0.45 -8.43 -3.48
C VAL A 52 -0.34 -7.06 -2.80
N ARG A 53 0.86 -6.65 -2.41
CA ARG A 53 1.12 -5.32 -1.82
C ARG A 53 0.78 -4.19 -2.80
N ALA A 54 1.21 -4.33 -4.06
CA ALA A 54 0.88 -3.36 -5.10
C ALA A 54 -0.63 -3.25 -5.33
N LEU A 55 -1.31 -4.39 -5.49
CA LEU A 55 -2.77 -4.43 -5.65
C LEU A 55 -3.50 -3.89 -4.42
N ARG A 56 -2.97 -4.06 -3.20
CA ARG A 56 -3.53 -3.48 -1.99
C ARG A 56 -3.46 -1.95 -2.01
N ARG A 57 -2.31 -1.38 -2.36
CA ARG A 57 -2.20 0.08 -2.52
C ARG A 57 -3.18 0.59 -3.58
N ILE A 58 -3.30 -0.12 -4.70
CA ILE A 58 -4.24 0.24 -5.76
C ILE A 58 -5.68 0.20 -5.26
N PHE A 59 -6.07 -0.85 -4.52
CA PHE A 59 -7.39 -0.96 -3.92
C PHE A 59 -7.70 0.23 -3.01
N VAL A 60 -6.80 0.55 -2.08
CA VAL A 60 -6.93 1.71 -1.18
C VAL A 60 -7.02 3.04 -1.93
N LEU A 61 -6.33 3.17 -3.07
CA LEU A 61 -6.41 4.38 -3.91
C LEU A 61 -7.72 4.48 -4.73
N CYS A 62 -8.49 3.40 -4.82
CA CYS A 62 -9.77 3.37 -5.52
C CYS A 62 -10.97 3.40 -4.56
N ASP A 63 -10.78 2.96 -3.32
CA ASP A 63 -11.72 3.03 -2.21
C ASP A 63 -11.72 4.48 -1.67
N HIS A 64 -12.59 5.31 -2.24
CA HIS A 64 -12.58 6.76 -2.01
C HIS A 64 -13.19 7.14 -0.66
N ASP A 65 -14.16 6.36 -0.18
CA ASP A 65 -14.77 6.55 1.13
C ASP A 65 -14.08 5.76 2.26
N MET A 66 -13.13 4.88 1.90
CA MET A 66 -12.32 4.05 2.80
C MET A 66 -13.15 3.10 3.67
N ASP A 67 -14.25 2.58 3.12
CA ASP A 67 -15.10 1.62 3.81
C ASP A 67 -14.59 0.16 3.70
N GLY A 68 -13.56 -0.08 2.89
CA GLY A 68 -12.92 -1.37 2.69
C GLY A 68 -13.54 -2.23 1.58
N ALA A 69 -14.44 -1.68 0.76
CA ALA A 69 -15.05 -2.36 -0.38
C ALA A 69 -15.24 -1.40 -1.57
N LEU A 70 -14.93 -1.85 -2.78
CA LEU A 70 -15.22 -1.07 -4.00
C LEU A 70 -16.69 -1.26 -4.39
N ASN A 71 -17.50 -0.22 -4.19
CA ASN A 71 -18.87 -0.17 -4.69
C ASN A 71 -18.92 -0.11 -6.24
N ASP A 72 -20.11 -0.10 -6.84
CA ASP A 72 -20.24 -0.13 -8.30
C ASP A 72 -19.65 1.12 -8.97
N GLU A 73 -19.78 2.28 -8.34
CA GLU A 73 -19.25 3.56 -8.81
C GLU A 73 -17.71 3.55 -8.81
N GLU A 74 -17.09 3.18 -7.68
CA GLU A 74 -15.63 3.10 -7.51
C GLU A 74 -15.01 2.03 -8.40
N LEU A 75 -15.66 0.87 -8.50
CA LEU A 75 -15.21 -0.20 -9.38
C LEU A 75 -15.30 0.24 -10.85
N ASN A 76 -16.36 0.94 -11.25
CA ASN A 76 -16.49 1.48 -12.60
C ASN A 76 -15.43 2.57 -12.87
N GLU A 77 -15.15 3.46 -11.91
CA GLU A 77 -14.09 4.45 -12.03
C GLU A 77 -12.71 3.80 -12.19
N PHE A 78 -12.41 2.78 -11.39
CA PHE A 78 -11.20 1.97 -11.51
C PHE A 78 -11.06 1.34 -12.90
N LEU A 79 -12.14 0.76 -13.42
CA LEU A 79 -12.16 0.12 -14.74
C LEU A 79 -11.95 1.13 -15.87
N VAL A 80 -12.65 2.27 -15.83
CA VAL A 80 -12.48 3.35 -16.80
C VAL A 80 -11.05 3.90 -16.74
N ARG A 81 -10.49 4.08 -15.54
CA ARG A 81 -9.11 4.54 -15.35
C ARG A 81 -8.10 3.58 -15.97
N CYS A 82 -8.26 2.28 -15.79
CA CYS A 82 -7.30 1.27 -16.24
C CYS A 82 -7.43 0.91 -17.72
N PHE A 83 -8.67 0.77 -18.20
CA PHE A 83 -8.95 0.16 -19.51
C PHE A 83 -9.59 1.12 -20.51
N SER A 84 -9.86 2.37 -20.12
CA SER A 84 -10.49 3.40 -20.96
C SER A 84 -11.85 2.99 -21.53
N ALA A 85 -12.48 1.94 -20.97
CA ALA A 85 -13.79 1.45 -21.36
C ALA A 85 -14.48 0.91 -20.10
N PRO A 86 -15.73 1.33 -19.81
CA PRO A 86 -16.51 0.71 -18.75
C PRO A 86 -16.87 -0.73 -19.14
N LEU A 87 -16.80 -1.65 -18.18
CA LEU A 87 -17.44 -2.96 -18.34
C LEU A 87 -18.95 -2.78 -18.27
N GLN A 88 -19.69 -3.61 -18.99
CA GLN A 88 -21.15 -3.62 -18.87
C GLN A 88 -21.54 -4.02 -17.43
N PRO A 89 -22.60 -3.44 -16.84
CA PRO A 89 -23.05 -3.82 -15.50
C PRO A 89 -23.29 -5.34 -15.33
N SER A 90 -23.66 -6.02 -16.42
CA SER A 90 -23.79 -7.48 -16.46
C SER A 90 -22.46 -8.22 -16.25
N GLU A 91 -21.36 -7.71 -16.81
CA GLU A 91 -20.03 -8.30 -16.65
C GLU A 91 -19.53 -8.11 -15.22
N ILE A 92 -19.79 -6.94 -14.62
CA ILE A 92 -19.48 -6.67 -13.21
C ILE A 92 -20.27 -7.62 -12.30
N ALA A 93 -21.57 -7.78 -12.54
CA ALA A 93 -22.43 -8.69 -11.78
C ALA A 93 -21.98 -10.15 -11.90
N GLU A 94 -21.57 -10.60 -13.10
CA GLU A 94 -21.03 -11.94 -13.31
C GLU A 94 -19.73 -12.16 -12.53
N VAL A 95 -18.81 -11.18 -12.57
CA VAL A 95 -17.56 -11.24 -11.80
C VAL A 95 -17.86 -11.31 -10.30
N LYS A 96 -18.74 -10.46 -9.77
CA LYS A 96 -19.15 -10.50 -8.35
C LYS A 96 -19.75 -11.86 -7.97
N THR A 97 -20.61 -12.43 -8.81
CA THR A 97 -21.21 -13.75 -8.58
C THR A 97 -20.14 -14.86 -8.52
N ILE A 98 -19.16 -14.84 -9.44
CA ILE A 98 -18.06 -15.81 -9.46
C ILE A 98 -17.18 -15.65 -8.20
N VAL A 99 -16.90 -14.41 -7.81
CA VAL A 99 -16.11 -14.12 -6.60
C VAL A 99 -16.83 -14.63 -5.37
N GLU A 100 -18.10 -14.28 -5.17
CA GLU A 100 -18.89 -14.70 -4.00
C GLU A 100 -18.96 -16.24 -3.87
N GLN A 101 -19.06 -16.97 -4.98
CA GLN A 101 -19.04 -18.43 -4.97
C GLN A 101 -17.68 -19.05 -4.61
N LYS A 102 -16.58 -18.37 -4.92
CA LYS A 102 -15.20 -18.92 -4.79
C LYS A 102 -14.47 -18.39 -3.56
N VAL A 103 -14.82 -17.18 -3.15
CA VAL A 103 -14.29 -16.42 -2.02
C VAL A 103 -15.49 -15.68 -1.41
N PRO A 104 -16.26 -16.31 -0.49
CA PRO A 104 -17.47 -15.73 0.09
C PRO A 104 -17.23 -14.35 0.75
N GLU A 105 -16.06 -14.15 1.34
CA GLU A 105 -15.62 -12.87 1.91
C GLU A 105 -15.19 -11.83 0.86
N GLY A 106 -15.15 -12.22 -0.41
CA GLY A 106 -14.71 -11.41 -1.54
C GLY A 106 -15.74 -10.39 -2.03
N VAL A 107 -17.00 -10.55 -1.63
CA VAL A 107 -18.09 -9.59 -1.88
C VAL A 107 -18.87 -9.43 -0.60
N ASN A 108 -19.21 -8.19 -0.23
CA ASN A 108 -20.08 -7.88 0.90
C ASN A 108 -21.30 -7.06 0.42
N SER A 109 -22.09 -6.54 1.35
CA SER A 109 -23.28 -5.73 1.03
C SER A 109 -22.97 -4.39 0.36
N ILE A 110 -21.71 -3.93 0.42
CA ILE A 110 -21.25 -2.67 -0.15
C ILE A 110 -20.72 -2.92 -1.56
N GLY A 111 -19.83 -3.90 -1.72
CA GLY A 111 -19.15 -4.12 -2.99
C GLY A 111 -18.07 -5.21 -2.96
N LEU A 112 -17.11 -5.07 -3.86
CA LEU A 112 -16.00 -5.99 -4.02
C LEU A 112 -14.93 -5.69 -2.96
N THR A 113 -14.68 -6.64 -2.06
CA THR A 113 -13.69 -6.48 -1.00
C THR A 113 -12.27 -6.79 -1.51
N PHE A 114 -11.24 -6.45 -0.73
CA PHE A 114 -9.86 -6.73 -1.11
C PHE A 114 -9.57 -8.22 -1.43
N PRO A 115 -10.04 -9.22 -0.64
CA PRO A 115 -9.94 -10.63 -1.02
C PRO A 115 -10.55 -10.94 -2.39
N GLY A 116 -11.69 -10.33 -2.71
CA GLY A 116 -12.35 -10.46 -4.01
C GLY A 116 -11.54 -9.83 -5.13
N PHE A 117 -11.02 -8.63 -4.92
CA PHE A 117 -10.15 -7.91 -5.86
C PHE A 117 -8.91 -8.73 -6.22
N ILE A 118 -8.23 -9.32 -5.22
CA ILE A 118 -7.11 -10.23 -5.43
C ILE A 118 -7.53 -11.47 -6.22
N TYR A 119 -8.69 -12.06 -5.89
CA TYR A 119 -9.20 -13.23 -6.60
C TYR A 119 -9.43 -12.93 -8.08
N VAL A 120 -10.07 -11.81 -8.40
CA VAL A 120 -10.34 -11.37 -9.77
C VAL A 120 -9.03 -11.27 -10.56
N HIS A 121 -8.05 -10.52 -10.05
CA HIS A 121 -6.76 -10.37 -10.74
C HIS A 121 -6.00 -11.69 -10.90
N ASN A 122 -6.00 -12.54 -9.88
CA ASN A 122 -5.39 -13.87 -9.95
C ASN A 122 -6.11 -14.78 -10.97
N MET A 123 -7.44 -14.70 -11.04
CA MET A 123 -8.24 -15.45 -12.03
C MET A 123 -7.88 -15.03 -13.45
N PHE A 124 -7.83 -13.72 -13.73
CA PHE A 124 -7.44 -13.18 -15.04
C PHE A 124 -6.00 -13.58 -15.42
N LEU A 125 -5.08 -13.51 -14.47
CA LEU A 125 -3.69 -13.94 -14.69
C LEU A 125 -3.60 -15.43 -15.05
N LYS A 126 -4.31 -16.30 -14.32
CA LYS A 126 -4.38 -17.75 -14.60
C LYS A 126 -5.02 -18.09 -15.95
N LYS A 127 -5.88 -17.22 -16.48
CA LYS A 127 -6.45 -17.32 -17.84
C LYS A 127 -5.49 -16.82 -18.93
N GLY A 128 -4.28 -16.38 -18.59
CA GLY A 128 -3.28 -15.86 -19.54
C GLY A 128 -3.49 -14.38 -19.92
N GLN A 129 -4.37 -13.67 -19.20
CA GLN A 129 -4.66 -12.25 -19.40
C GLN A 129 -3.70 -11.37 -18.58
N THR A 130 -2.40 -11.69 -18.66
CA THR A 130 -1.32 -10.98 -17.94
C THR A 130 -1.26 -9.49 -18.30
N GLU A 131 -1.59 -9.15 -19.54
CA GLU A 131 -1.64 -7.79 -20.06
C GLU A 131 -2.61 -6.91 -19.26
N THR A 132 -3.76 -7.46 -18.87
CA THR A 132 -4.78 -6.75 -18.10
C THR A 132 -4.27 -6.38 -16.70
N LEU A 133 -3.56 -7.29 -16.03
CA LEU A 133 -2.97 -7.03 -14.72
C LEU A 133 -1.81 -6.03 -14.81
N TRP A 134 -0.94 -6.15 -15.83
CA TRP A 134 0.12 -5.17 -16.07
C TRP A 134 -0.40 -3.79 -16.45
N ALA A 135 -1.51 -3.70 -17.19
CA ALA A 135 -2.14 -2.43 -17.51
C ALA A 135 -2.58 -1.70 -16.23
N VAL A 136 -3.19 -2.42 -15.27
CA VAL A 136 -3.53 -1.89 -13.95
C VAL A 136 -2.27 -1.43 -13.22
N LEU A 137 -1.29 -2.32 -13.03
CA LEU A 137 -0.06 -2.00 -12.31
C LEU A 137 0.64 -0.75 -12.87
N ARG A 138 0.82 -0.68 -14.20
CA ARG A 138 1.43 0.48 -14.87
C ARG A 138 0.58 1.74 -14.75
N LYS A 139 -0.75 1.62 -14.82
CA LYS A 139 -1.65 2.76 -14.63
C LYS A 139 -1.51 3.40 -13.24
N PHE A 140 -1.10 2.62 -12.25
CA PHE A 140 -0.84 3.06 -10.89
C PHE A 140 0.65 3.27 -10.57
N GLY A 141 1.51 3.27 -11.60
CA GLY A 141 2.90 3.68 -11.52
C GLY A 141 3.90 2.58 -11.22
N TYR A 142 3.50 1.31 -11.29
CA TYR A 142 4.42 0.20 -11.05
C TYR A 142 5.21 -0.17 -12.31
N ASP A 143 6.52 -0.36 -12.13
CA ASP A 143 7.42 -0.92 -13.13
C ASP A 143 7.40 -2.45 -13.15
N ASN A 144 8.25 -3.06 -13.99
CA ASN A 144 8.33 -4.51 -14.13
C ASN A 144 8.91 -5.22 -12.89
N ASP A 145 9.54 -4.50 -11.97
CA ASP A 145 10.01 -5.00 -10.67
C ASP A 145 8.95 -4.80 -9.56
N LEU A 146 7.76 -4.30 -9.90
CA LEU A 146 6.72 -3.89 -8.96
C LEU A 146 7.17 -2.77 -8.00
N LYS A 147 8.05 -1.87 -8.47
CA LYS A 147 8.44 -0.64 -7.78
C LYS A 147 7.69 0.54 -8.38
N LEU A 148 7.36 1.52 -7.54
CA LEU A 148 6.74 2.76 -8.01
C LEU A 148 7.76 3.62 -8.77
N TRP A 149 7.36 4.17 -9.91
CA TRP A 149 8.08 5.25 -10.58
C TRP A 149 8.11 6.50 -9.69
N ASP A 150 9.26 7.18 -9.64
CA ASP A 150 9.46 8.40 -8.85
C ASP A 150 8.41 9.49 -9.16
N ASP A 151 7.86 9.51 -10.38
CA ASP A 151 6.86 10.48 -10.82
C ASP A 151 5.42 10.18 -10.37
N PHE A 152 5.14 8.96 -9.86
CA PHE A 152 3.80 8.54 -9.43
C PHE A 152 3.48 8.87 -7.96
N LEU A 153 4.17 9.86 -7.41
CA LEU A 153 3.81 10.46 -6.11
C LEU A 153 2.38 11.04 -6.20
N PRO A 154 1.47 10.69 -5.27
CA PRO A 154 0.02 10.80 -5.50
C PRO A 154 -0.48 12.24 -5.68
N VAL A 155 -1.50 12.40 -6.54
CA VAL A 155 -2.24 13.64 -6.84
C VAL A 155 -3.71 13.41 -6.42
N PRO A 156 -4.40 14.40 -5.83
CA PRO A 156 -5.37 14.18 -4.76
C PRO A 156 -6.78 13.74 -5.20
N SER A 157 -7.42 12.90 -4.39
CA SER A 157 -8.88 12.87 -4.17
C SER A 157 -9.17 13.07 -2.67
N LYS A 158 -10.25 13.82 -2.38
CA LYS A 158 -10.68 14.21 -1.04
C LYS A 158 -11.59 13.13 -0.47
N GLN A 159 -11.22 12.53 0.66
CA GLN A 159 -12.07 12.32 1.85
C GLN A 159 -11.36 11.32 2.77
N ALA A 160 -11.06 11.74 4.00
CA ALA A 160 -10.73 10.83 5.08
C ALA A 160 -11.77 11.00 6.17
N SER A 161 -12.50 9.93 6.45
CA SER A 161 -13.64 9.87 7.36
C SER A 161 -13.24 9.21 8.68
N ASP A 162 -12.32 9.84 9.43
CA ASP A 162 -12.05 9.49 10.83
C ASP A 162 -12.16 10.74 11.72
N GLN A 163 -13.38 10.98 12.23
CA GLN A 163 -13.69 12.17 13.02
C GLN A 163 -13.07 12.15 14.43
N ASP A 164 -12.53 11.03 14.92
CA ASP A 164 -12.03 10.89 16.29
C ASP A 164 -10.53 11.24 16.44
N ARG A 165 -9.83 11.54 15.33
CA ARG A 165 -8.40 11.90 15.30
C ARG A 165 -7.52 10.93 16.08
N SER A 166 -7.90 9.65 16.16
CA SER A 166 -7.21 8.63 16.95
C SER A 166 -7.17 7.31 16.19
N LEU A 167 -5.99 6.69 16.09
CA LEU A 167 -5.80 5.39 15.42
C LEU A 167 -5.87 4.25 16.43
N ARG A 168 -6.89 3.40 16.29
CA ARG A 168 -7.02 2.13 17.00
C ARG A 168 -5.89 1.18 16.58
N PRO A 169 -5.46 0.23 17.42
CA PRO A 169 -4.40 -0.72 17.06
C PRO A 169 -4.67 -1.46 15.74
N ALA A 170 -5.90 -1.91 15.52
CA ALA A 170 -6.29 -2.56 14.27
C ALA A 170 -6.25 -1.61 13.05
N GLU A 171 -6.43 -0.30 13.25
CA GLU A 171 -6.29 0.70 12.19
C GLU A 171 -4.82 0.97 11.89
N VAL A 172 -3.94 0.94 12.90
CA VAL A 172 -2.49 1.03 12.70
C VAL A 172 -1.98 -0.15 11.88
N ASP A 173 -2.42 -1.37 12.22
CA ASP A 173 -2.04 -2.57 11.46
C ASP A 173 -2.54 -2.45 10.01
N LYS A 174 -3.83 -2.11 9.82
CA LYS A 174 -4.41 -1.85 8.48
C LYS A 174 -3.68 -0.75 7.71
N LEU A 175 -3.23 0.31 8.39
CA LEU A 175 -2.54 1.44 7.78
C LEU A 175 -1.24 0.98 7.11
N PHE A 176 -0.49 0.08 7.75
CA PHE A 176 0.78 -0.43 7.22
C PHE A 176 0.68 -1.78 6.50
N ASP A 177 -0.53 -2.28 6.23
CA ASP A 177 -0.72 -3.52 5.46
C ASP A 177 -0.15 -3.44 4.02
N THR A 178 0.00 -2.22 3.49
CA THR A 178 0.65 -1.96 2.19
C THR A 178 2.16 -1.73 2.31
N ALA A 179 2.72 -1.60 3.51
CA ALA A 179 4.15 -1.49 3.73
C ALA A 179 4.80 -2.89 3.83
N PRO A 180 6.13 -3.02 3.68
CA PRO A 180 6.82 -4.29 3.94
C PRO A 180 6.68 -4.76 5.38
N GLU A 181 6.81 -3.83 6.33
CA GLU A 181 6.72 -4.03 7.77
C GLU A 181 6.17 -2.75 8.40
N SER A 182 5.46 -2.86 9.53
CA SER A 182 5.05 -1.68 10.28
C SER A 182 6.29 -1.03 10.92
N PRO A 183 6.59 0.24 10.61
CA PRO A 183 7.75 0.95 11.13
C PRO A 183 7.69 1.16 12.65
N TRP A 184 6.52 0.99 13.28
CA TRP A 184 6.29 1.35 14.68
C TRP A 184 6.37 0.17 15.65
N ASN A 185 6.60 -1.04 15.16
CA ASN A 185 6.68 -2.24 15.99
C ASN A 185 7.97 -2.33 16.81
N ASP A 186 9.04 -1.67 16.36
CA ASP A 186 10.35 -1.70 16.97
C ASP A 186 10.77 -0.39 17.63
N ALA A 187 11.76 -0.46 18.52
CA ALA A 187 12.39 0.74 19.06
C ALA A 187 13.06 1.54 17.92
N PRO A 188 13.03 2.90 17.97
CA PRO A 188 12.59 3.73 19.08
C PRO A 188 11.08 4.06 19.08
N TYR A 189 10.30 3.54 18.14
CA TYR A 189 8.89 3.90 17.96
C TYR A 189 7.96 3.17 18.93
N LYS A 190 8.31 1.94 19.29
CA LYS A 190 7.56 1.10 20.22
C LYS A 190 7.30 1.85 21.52
N ASP A 191 6.02 2.02 21.85
CA ASP A 191 5.51 2.73 23.03
C ASP A 191 5.83 4.24 23.14
N ALA A 192 6.44 4.83 22.11
CA ALA A 192 6.80 6.24 22.08
C ALA A 192 5.63 7.18 21.79
N ALA A 193 4.61 6.70 21.06
CA ALA A 193 3.43 7.50 20.76
C ALA A 193 2.61 7.85 22.01
N GLU A 194 2.12 9.09 22.03
CA GLU A 194 1.01 9.50 22.88
C GLU A 194 -0.22 8.65 22.54
N LYS A 195 -0.84 8.09 23.57
CA LYS A 195 -2.05 7.27 23.44
C LYS A 195 -3.19 7.93 24.21
N THR A 196 -4.41 7.82 23.70
CA THR A 196 -5.62 8.19 24.43
C THR A 196 -5.82 7.29 25.65
N ASP A 197 -6.75 7.63 26.53
CA ASP A 197 -7.10 6.80 27.70
C ASP A 197 -7.56 5.38 27.32
N MET A 198 -8.05 5.21 26.08
CA MET A 198 -8.44 3.91 25.50
C MET A 198 -7.25 3.13 24.92
N GLY A 199 -6.05 3.69 24.93
CA GLY A 199 -4.83 3.08 24.39
C GLY A 199 -4.62 3.29 22.88
N TYR A 200 -5.40 4.16 22.24
CA TYR A 200 -5.31 4.43 20.79
C TYR A 200 -4.26 5.50 20.51
N ILE A 201 -3.55 5.42 19.38
CA ILE A 201 -2.55 6.42 19.01
C ILE A 201 -3.27 7.72 18.67
N SER A 202 -3.02 8.80 19.42
CA SER A 202 -3.62 10.09 19.09
C SER A 202 -2.99 10.66 17.81
N LEU A 203 -3.63 11.63 17.14
CA LEU A 203 -3.02 12.35 16.01
C LEU A 203 -1.63 12.91 16.37
N ASN A 204 -1.42 13.40 17.59
CA ASN A 204 -0.10 13.85 18.05
C ASN A 204 0.88 12.68 18.17
N GLY A 205 0.42 11.54 18.70
CA GLY A 205 1.18 10.28 18.73
C GLY A 205 1.62 9.85 17.33
N PHE A 206 0.71 9.85 16.36
CA PHE A 206 1.00 9.57 14.95
C PHE A 206 2.07 10.54 14.41
N LEU A 207 1.81 11.86 14.50
CA LEU A 207 2.72 12.88 13.96
C LEU A 207 4.12 12.82 14.60
N SER A 208 4.19 12.57 15.91
CA SER A 208 5.47 12.45 16.62
C SER A 208 6.30 11.25 16.16
N GLN A 209 5.66 10.10 15.90
CA GLN A 209 6.33 8.93 15.34
C GLN A 209 6.82 9.21 13.91
N THR A 210 5.99 9.84 13.07
CA THR A 210 6.37 10.24 11.70
C THR A 210 7.58 11.19 11.68
N LEU A 211 7.78 12.02 12.70
CA LEU A 211 8.86 13.02 12.73
C LEU A 211 10.23 12.48 13.19
N LEU A 212 10.32 11.26 13.72
CA LEU A 212 11.58 10.67 14.20
C LEU A 212 12.57 10.40 13.04
N GLU A 213 12.08 9.80 11.95
CA GLU A 213 12.86 9.57 10.73
C GLU A 213 12.08 10.05 9.50
N PRO A 214 12.13 11.36 9.18
CA PRO A 214 11.33 11.95 8.11
C PRO A 214 11.47 11.25 6.75
N GLN A 215 12.65 10.70 6.46
CA GLN A 215 12.89 9.96 5.22
C GLN A 215 12.12 8.63 5.16
N ARG A 216 12.14 7.83 6.24
CA ARG A 216 11.35 6.60 6.31
C ARG A 216 9.86 6.90 6.32
N SER A 217 9.47 7.97 6.99
CA SER A 217 8.09 8.44 7.02
C SER A 217 7.56 8.85 5.65
N LEU A 218 8.38 9.47 4.80
CA LEU A 218 7.98 9.73 3.40
C LEU A 218 7.70 8.43 2.65
N ALA A 219 8.58 7.44 2.76
CA ALA A 219 8.38 6.13 2.13
C ALA A 219 7.10 5.47 2.65
N ASN A 220 6.88 5.49 3.96
CA ASN A 220 5.66 4.98 4.57
C ASN A 220 4.41 5.71 4.06
N LEU A 221 4.43 7.04 3.98
CA LEU A 221 3.30 7.82 3.42
C LEU A 221 3.00 7.39 1.98
N ILE A 222 4.01 7.09 1.16
CA ILE A 222 3.81 6.61 -0.21
C ILE A 222 3.22 5.20 -0.22
N ASP A 223 3.74 4.30 0.62
CA ASP A 223 3.29 2.92 0.74
C ASP A 223 1.83 2.84 1.19
N ILE A 224 1.44 3.62 2.21
CA ILE A 224 0.05 3.67 2.74
C ILE A 224 -0.92 4.42 1.81
N GLY A 225 -0.44 4.91 0.66
CA GLY A 225 -1.29 5.62 -0.30
C GLY A 225 -1.70 7.01 0.17
N TYR A 226 -0.86 7.73 0.93
CA TYR A 226 -1.14 9.11 1.34
C TYR A 226 -1.42 9.98 0.10
N ASN A 227 -2.68 10.43 -0.01
CA ASN A 227 -3.23 11.13 -1.18
C ASN A 227 -2.74 12.59 -1.34
N GLY A 228 -1.87 13.07 -0.44
CA GLY A 228 -1.23 14.38 -0.54
C GLY A 228 0.19 14.28 -1.11
N ASN A 229 0.76 15.41 -1.54
CA ASN A 229 2.20 15.46 -1.82
C ASN A 229 2.96 15.09 -0.53
N PRO A 230 3.70 13.97 -0.50
CA PRO A 230 4.40 13.53 0.71
C PRO A 230 5.38 14.59 1.21
N THR A 231 5.99 15.36 0.29
CA THR A 231 6.88 16.47 0.64
C THR A 231 6.14 17.65 1.26
N ALA A 232 4.84 17.84 0.98
CA ALA A 232 4.01 18.84 1.65
C ALA A 232 3.59 18.42 3.07
N ALA A 233 3.56 17.12 3.37
CA ALA A 233 3.36 16.61 4.72
C ALA A 233 4.54 16.93 5.65
N LEU A 234 5.73 17.20 5.10
CA LEU A 234 6.93 17.54 5.84
C LEU A 234 7.40 18.98 5.58
N ARG A 235 7.21 19.85 6.57
CA ARG A 235 7.77 21.20 6.54
C ARG A 235 9.22 21.19 7.00
N VAL A 236 10.16 21.36 6.07
CA VAL A 236 11.58 21.55 6.41
C VAL A 236 11.75 22.90 7.10
N THR A 237 12.16 22.89 8.36
CA THR A 237 12.45 24.08 9.14
C THR A 237 13.93 24.40 9.14
N HIS A 238 14.28 25.66 9.44
CA HIS A 238 15.67 26.07 9.51
C HIS A 238 16.41 25.39 10.67
N ARG A 239 17.75 25.37 10.58
CA ARG A 239 18.61 24.78 11.62
C ARG A 239 18.33 25.42 12.98
N ARG A 240 18.36 24.59 14.03
CA ARG A 240 18.15 25.02 15.43
C ARG A 240 19.10 26.15 15.86
N SER A 241 20.30 26.21 15.29
CA SER A 241 21.26 27.30 15.54
C SER A 241 20.73 28.68 15.11
N VAL A 242 19.84 28.75 14.12
CA VAL A 242 19.20 29.99 13.68
C VAL A 242 18.08 30.39 14.64
N ASP A 243 17.24 29.44 15.08
CA ASP A 243 16.21 29.66 16.12
C ASP A 243 16.85 30.22 17.40
N HIS A 244 17.96 29.62 17.85
CA HIS A 244 18.69 30.04 19.05
C HIS A 244 19.18 31.50 18.95
N LYS A 245 19.66 31.92 17.77
CA LYS A 245 20.11 33.31 17.55
C LYS A 245 18.93 34.29 17.57
N LYS A 246 17.76 33.88 17.11
CA LYS A 246 16.55 34.73 17.07
C LYS A 246 15.73 34.69 18.37
N GLN A 247 16.04 33.77 19.28
CA GLN A 247 15.25 33.48 20.49
C GLN A 247 13.75 33.23 20.22
N THR A 248 13.42 32.73 19.03
CA THR A 248 12.07 32.35 18.65
C THR A 248 12.13 31.11 17.78
N THR A 249 11.11 30.27 17.84
CA THR A 249 10.98 29.08 17.00
C THR A 249 9.52 28.85 16.62
N GLU A 250 9.31 28.40 15.39
CA GLU A 250 8.00 27.97 14.89
C GLU A 250 7.75 26.47 15.11
N LYS A 251 8.73 25.74 15.67
CA LYS A 251 8.64 24.30 15.91
C LYS A 251 7.73 24.02 17.11
N ASN A 252 6.86 23.02 16.97
CA ASN A 252 5.97 22.53 18.01
C ASN A 252 6.35 21.14 18.55
N VAL A 253 7.25 20.41 17.86
CA VAL A 253 7.77 19.11 18.28
C VAL A 253 9.27 19.21 18.55
N PHE A 254 9.71 18.70 19.71
CA PHE A 254 11.10 18.81 20.16
C PHE A 254 11.66 17.45 20.55
N GLN A 255 12.82 17.09 19.99
CA GLN A 255 13.61 15.96 20.44
C GLN A 255 14.63 16.42 21.49
N CYS A 256 14.55 15.86 22.68
CA CYS A 256 15.38 16.23 23.82
C CYS A 256 16.07 15.00 24.43
N TYR A 257 17.33 15.17 24.82
CA TYR A 257 18.04 14.18 25.63
C TYR A 257 18.01 14.61 27.08
N VAL A 258 17.59 13.70 27.98
CA VAL A 258 17.55 13.96 29.43
C VAL A 258 18.73 13.26 30.09
N PHE A 259 19.65 14.05 30.62
CA PHE A 259 20.85 13.56 31.31
C PHE A 259 20.73 13.72 32.83
N GLY A 260 21.36 12.84 33.59
CA GLY A 260 21.31 12.87 35.05
C GLY A 260 21.79 11.57 35.69
N SER A 261 22.11 11.60 36.99
CA SER A 261 22.62 10.45 37.74
C SER A 261 21.62 9.30 37.83
N LYS A 262 22.09 8.10 38.22
CA LYS A 262 21.23 6.93 38.46
C LYS A 262 20.19 7.29 39.53
N HIS A 263 18.93 6.94 39.31
CA HIS A 263 17.78 7.28 40.18
C HIS A 263 17.42 8.77 40.30
N ALA A 264 17.98 9.68 39.48
CA ALA A 264 17.59 11.10 39.47
C ALA A 264 16.15 11.38 38.96
N GLY A 265 15.32 10.35 38.77
CA GLY A 265 13.95 10.53 38.31
C GLY A 265 13.76 10.81 36.81
N LYS A 266 14.80 10.66 35.97
CA LYS A 266 14.72 10.91 34.51
C LYS A 266 13.55 10.18 33.84
N SER A 267 13.39 8.89 34.13
CA SER A 267 12.30 8.08 33.59
C SER A 267 10.95 8.57 34.11
N ALA A 268 10.84 8.90 35.39
CA ALA A 268 9.61 9.45 35.96
C ALA A 268 9.21 10.78 35.29
N LEU A 269 10.18 11.66 35.04
CA LEU A 269 9.98 12.90 34.29
C LEU A 269 9.48 12.59 32.86
N LEU A 270 10.17 11.70 32.13
CA LEU A 270 9.79 11.33 30.77
C LEU A 270 8.41 10.66 30.70
N TYR A 271 8.04 9.83 31.67
CA TYR A 271 6.71 9.20 31.72
C TYR A 271 5.60 10.16 32.13
N SER A 272 5.91 11.19 32.94
CA SER A 272 4.92 12.22 33.31
C SER A 272 4.50 13.12 32.15
N LEU A 273 5.34 13.31 31.14
CA LEU A 273 5.06 14.17 29.99
C LEU A 273 3.89 13.65 29.12
N PRO A 274 3.84 12.36 28.73
CA PRO A 274 2.69 11.78 28.04
C PRO A 274 1.57 11.33 29.00
N GLY A 275 1.57 11.75 30.27
CA GLY A 275 0.54 11.36 31.26
C GLY A 275 0.57 9.90 31.69
N LYS A 276 1.66 9.15 31.42
CA LYS A 276 1.78 7.74 31.80
C LYS A 276 2.21 7.62 33.27
N ALA A 277 1.49 6.80 34.04
CA ALA A 277 1.88 6.47 35.41
C ALA A 277 3.20 5.67 35.41
N PHE A 278 4.12 6.01 36.31
CA PHE A 278 5.37 5.27 36.49
C PHE A 278 5.08 3.89 37.07
N ILE A 279 5.32 2.83 36.30
CA ILE A 279 5.26 1.45 36.79
C ILE A 279 6.66 1.07 37.27
N LYS A 280 6.76 0.73 38.56
CA LYS A 280 8.01 0.31 39.24
C LYS A 280 8.53 -1.02 38.76
#